data_AF-A0A6B3Q8Q2-F1
#
_entry.id   AF-A0A6B3Q8Q2-F1
#
_cell.length_a   1.000
_cell.length_b   1.000
_cell.length_c   1.000
_cell.angle_alpha   90.00
_cell.angle_beta   90.00
_cell.angle_gamma   90.00
#
_symmetry.space_group_name_H-M   'P 1'
#
loop_
_entity.id
_entity.type
_entity.pdbx_description
1 polymer ?
#
loop_
_entity_poly.entity_id
_entity_poly.type
_entity_poly.pdbx_seq_one_letter_code
_entity_poly.pdbx_strand_id
1 'polypeptide(L)'
;ISETEYLINANTKDEELKNIGNKFDAFIIGSDKVWNYTFLRFSEFDFVTYSNRPKISYAASFGVSNIEESLKDLYRHGLTEIDYISVRVEAGNKIVKDLIGVNPPVVLDPTMLLTVNEWKILTKNSALHIQQNYVVTYFLGDMTSEYLSYIKSYVRKKI
;
A
#
# COMPACT_ATOMS: atom_id res chain seq x y z
N ILE A 1 -13.36 14.58 0.42
CA ILE A 1 -12.59 14.29 -0.82
C ILE A 1 -13.63 14.17 -1.91
N SER A 2 -13.52 14.96 -2.98
CA SER A 2 -14.37 14.78 -4.16
C SER A 2 -13.77 13.65 -4.97
N GLU A 3 -14.20 12.44 -4.69
CA GLU A 3 -13.81 11.28 -5.50
C GLU A 3 -14.53 11.37 -6.84
N THR A 4 -13.83 11.01 -7.91
CA THR A 4 -14.46 10.88 -9.22
C THR A 4 -15.36 9.65 -9.22
N GLU A 5 -16.50 9.72 -9.91
CA GLU A 5 -17.33 8.54 -10.22
C GLU A 5 -16.62 7.58 -11.21
N TYR A 6 -15.45 7.97 -11.73
CA TYR A 6 -14.71 7.18 -12.69
C TYR A 6 -14.10 5.94 -12.02
N LEU A 7 -14.60 4.77 -12.39
CA LEU A 7 -14.13 3.47 -11.90
C LEU A 7 -13.55 2.65 -13.05
N ILE A 8 -12.34 2.12 -12.84
CA ILE A 8 -11.79 1.08 -13.70
C ILE A 8 -11.97 -0.27 -13.02
N ASN A 9 -12.52 -1.24 -13.72
CA ASN A 9 -12.71 -2.61 -13.24
C ASN A 9 -12.65 -3.60 -14.41
N ALA A 10 -12.94 -4.87 -14.12
CA ALA A 10 -12.90 -5.96 -15.11
C ALA A 10 -13.84 -5.78 -16.32
N ASN A 11 -14.83 -4.88 -16.25
CA ASN A 11 -15.75 -4.57 -17.34
C ASN A 11 -15.34 -3.33 -18.16
N THR A 12 -14.28 -2.61 -17.75
CA THR A 12 -13.78 -1.45 -18.49
C THR A 12 -13.21 -1.91 -19.82
N LYS A 13 -13.65 -1.29 -20.92
CA LYS A 13 -13.20 -1.64 -22.27
C LYS A 13 -11.79 -1.10 -22.54
N ASP A 14 -11.01 -1.82 -23.34
CA ASP A 14 -9.65 -1.41 -23.73
C ASP A 14 -9.60 -0.01 -24.36
N GLU A 15 -10.62 0.37 -25.13
CA GLU A 15 -10.72 1.71 -25.74
C GLU A 15 -10.89 2.81 -24.68
N GLU A 16 -11.60 2.53 -23.60
CA GLU A 16 -11.76 3.46 -22.47
C GLU A 16 -10.45 3.59 -21.70
N LEU A 17 -9.73 2.48 -21.51
CA LEU A 17 -8.40 2.47 -20.90
C LEU A 17 -7.39 3.28 -21.72
N LYS A 18 -7.34 3.09 -23.04
CA LYS A 18 -6.43 3.87 -23.91
C LYS A 18 -6.68 5.37 -23.85
N ASN A 19 -7.93 5.79 -23.65
CA ASN A 19 -8.29 7.20 -23.57
C ASN A 19 -8.19 7.78 -22.17
N ILE A 20 -7.94 6.96 -21.13
CA ILE A 20 -7.93 7.44 -19.75
C ILE A 20 -6.82 8.44 -19.49
N GLY A 21 -5.67 8.26 -20.14
CA GLY A 21 -4.56 9.21 -20.07
C GLY A 21 -4.95 10.62 -20.53
N ASN A 22 -6.00 10.78 -21.35
CA ASN A 22 -6.45 12.10 -21.78
C ASN A 22 -7.35 12.80 -20.74
N LYS A 23 -7.80 12.08 -19.71
CA LYS A 23 -8.70 12.60 -18.67
C LYS A 23 -8.00 13.05 -17.40
N PHE A 24 -6.74 12.65 -17.21
CA PHE A 24 -5.98 12.92 -16.00
C PHE A 24 -4.57 13.39 -16.35
N ASP A 25 -4.03 14.29 -15.53
CA ASP A 25 -2.68 14.80 -15.72
C ASP A 25 -1.60 13.83 -15.23
N ALA A 26 -1.91 12.98 -14.24
CA ALA A 26 -1.00 12.01 -13.64
C ALA A 26 -1.77 10.87 -12.95
N PHE A 27 -1.05 9.79 -12.63
CA PHE A 27 -1.53 8.63 -11.88
C PHE A 27 -0.67 8.40 -10.64
N ILE A 28 -1.33 8.16 -9.51
CA ILE A 28 -0.66 7.88 -8.23
C ILE A 28 -0.86 6.41 -7.86
N ILE A 29 0.24 5.69 -7.69
CA ILE A 29 0.27 4.32 -7.18
C ILE A 29 0.39 4.39 -5.66
N GLY A 30 -0.66 3.92 -4.98
CA GLY A 30 -0.79 4.01 -3.53
C GLY A 30 0.19 3.13 -2.74
N SER A 31 0.24 3.35 -1.43
CA SER A 31 1.25 2.75 -0.54
C SER A 31 1.14 1.26 -0.34
N ASP A 32 0.03 0.63 -0.73
CA ASP A 32 -0.28 -0.76 -0.41
C ASP A 32 0.69 -1.77 -1.06
N LYS A 33 0.47 -3.06 -0.84
CA LYS A 33 1.17 -4.19 -1.47
C LYS A 33 0.74 -4.37 -2.94
N VAL A 34 0.73 -3.29 -3.70
CA VAL A 34 0.26 -3.22 -5.10
C VAL A 34 1.15 -4.05 -6.02
N TRP A 35 2.46 -4.15 -5.73
CA TRP A 35 3.41 -4.94 -6.52
C TRP A 35 3.73 -6.29 -5.88
N ASN A 36 2.72 -6.91 -5.26
CA ASN A 36 2.89 -8.22 -4.66
C ASN A 36 2.39 -9.32 -5.59
N TYR A 37 3.32 -10.02 -6.26
CA TYR A 37 2.97 -11.11 -7.18
C TYR A 37 2.29 -12.31 -6.51
N THR A 38 2.32 -12.43 -5.18
CA THR A 38 1.60 -13.52 -4.48
C THR A 38 0.09 -13.30 -4.45
N PHE A 39 -0.37 -12.11 -4.82
CA PHE A 39 -1.80 -11.84 -4.97
C PHE A 39 -2.28 -12.29 -6.34
N LEU A 40 -3.35 -13.10 -6.38
CA LEU A 40 -3.97 -13.58 -7.62
C LEU A 40 -4.41 -12.45 -8.56
N ARG A 41 -4.66 -11.25 -8.02
CA ARG A 41 -5.05 -10.05 -8.79
C ARG A 41 -3.88 -9.28 -9.41
N PHE A 42 -2.64 -9.61 -9.04
CA PHE A 42 -1.47 -8.84 -9.48
C PHE A 42 -1.34 -8.91 -11.01
N SER A 43 -1.13 -7.76 -11.63
CA SER A 43 -0.97 -7.67 -13.08
C SER A 43 -0.13 -6.45 -13.47
N GLU A 44 0.14 -6.29 -14.77
CA GLU A 44 0.78 -5.07 -15.29
C GLU A 44 0.01 -3.79 -14.96
N PHE A 45 -1.30 -3.91 -14.69
CA PHE A 45 -2.15 -2.79 -14.31
C PHE A 45 -1.68 -2.09 -13.03
N ASP A 46 -1.05 -2.83 -12.10
CA ASP A 46 -0.52 -2.29 -10.84
C ASP A 46 0.70 -1.36 -11.06
N PHE A 47 1.25 -1.29 -12.29
CA PHE A 47 2.26 -0.32 -12.71
C PHE A 47 1.69 0.83 -13.55
N VAL A 48 0.37 0.86 -13.76
CA VAL A 48 -0.31 1.86 -14.60
C VAL A 48 0.25 1.84 -16.05
N THR A 49 0.49 0.65 -16.62
CA THR A 49 1.03 0.51 -17.99
C THR A 49 0.04 0.97 -19.08
N TYR A 50 -1.24 1.11 -18.75
CA TYR A 50 -2.29 1.55 -19.67
C TYR A 50 -2.28 3.06 -20.00
N SER A 51 -1.35 3.84 -19.44
CA SER A 51 -1.24 5.28 -19.66
C SER A 51 0.22 5.70 -19.84
N ASN A 52 0.43 6.73 -20.66
CA ASN A 52 1.74 7.39 -20.83
C ASN A 52 1.83 8.72 -20.05
N ARG A 53 0.82 9.03 -19.22
CA ARG A 53 0.88 10.19 -18.32
C ARG A 53 1.84 9.92 -17.17
N PRO A 54 2.36 10.98 -16.51
CA PRO A 54 3.20 10.85 -15.33
C PRO A 54 2.66 9.85 -14.31
N LYS A 55 3.52 8.95 -13.83
CA LYS A 55 3.23 7.91 -12.84
C LYS A 55 4.10 8.12 -11.62
N ILE A 56 3.47 8.15 -10.45
CA ILE A 56 4.16 8.44 -9.19
C ILE A 56 3.74 7.39 -8.18
N SER A 57 4.69 6.65 -7.61
CA SER A 57 4.40 5.79 -6.47
C SER A 57 4.69 6.52 -5.16
N TYR A 58 3.73 6.46 -4.22
CA TYR A 58 3.95 6.90 -2.85
C TYR A 58 3.96 5.72 -1.90
N ALA A 59 5.11 5.43 -1.29
CA ALA A 59 5.29 4.38 -0.30
C ALA A 59 4.83 2.98 -0.76
N ALA A 60 4.86 2.69 -2.07
CA ALA A 60 4.39 1.42 -2.62
C ALA A 60 5.20 0.25 -2.05
N SER A 61 4.56 -0.91 -1.95
CA SER A 61 5.15 -2.10 -1.34
C SER A 61 5.05 -3.31 -2.26
N PHE A 62 6.11 -4.13 -2.24
CA PHE A 62 6.14 -5.44 -2.88
C PHE A 62 5.53 -6.52 -1.99
N GLY A 63 5.55 -6.35 -0.66
CA GLY A 63 5.07 -7.37 0.27
C GLY A 63 5.94 -8.64 0.35
N VAL A 64 7.03 -8.67 -0.41
CA VAL A 64 8.03 -9.74 -0.51
C VAL A 64 9.44 -9.14 -0.52
N SER A 65 10.45 -9.96 -0.27
CA SER A 65 11.87 -9.55 -0.27
C SER A 65 12.59 -9.75 -1.60
N ASN A 66 12.00 -10.51 -2.52
CA ASN A 66 12.59 -10.85 -3.82
C ASN A 66 11.48 -11.10 -4.85
N ILE A 67 11.82 -10.92 -6.13
CA ILE A 67 10.95 -11.22 -7.27
C ILE A 67 11.44 -12.51 -7.93
N GLU A 68 10.52 -13.39 -8.29
CA GLU A 68 10.83 -14.62 -9.03
C GLU A 68 11.47 -14.31 -10.39
N GLU A 69 12.40 -15.16 -10.83
CA GLU A 69 13.16 -14.94 -12.07
C GLU A 69 12.24 -14.75 -13.28
N SER A 70 11.18 -15.55 -13.38
CA SER A 70 10.17 -15.50 -14.43
C SER A 70 9.39 -14.19 -14.50
N LEU A 71 9.35 -13.42 -13.40
CA LEU A 71 8.61 -12.17 -13.30
C LEU A 71 9.51 -10.93 -13.41
N LYS A 72 10.83 -11.08 -13.35
CA LYS A 72 11.75 -9.93 -13.34
C LYS A 72 11.59 -9.02 -14.55
N ASP A 73 11.30 -9.57 -15.73
CA ASP A 73 11.12 -8.78 -16.94
C ASP A 73 9.84 -7.92 -16.89
N LEU A 74 8.74 -8.50 -16.40
CA LEU A 74 7.49 -7.77 -16.15
C LEU A 74 7.72 -6.61 -15.18
N TYR A 75 8.36 -6.88 -14.05
CA TYR A 75 8.65 -5.86 -13.04
C TYR A 75 9.64 -4.81 -13.56
N ARG A 76 10.68 -5.22 -14.30
CA ARG A 76 11.65 -4.28 -14.88
C ARG A 76 10.95 -3.33 -15.84
N HIS A 77 10.11 -3.86 -16.73
CA HIS A 77 9.33 -3.03 -17.66
C HIS A 77 8.41 -2.08 -16.90
N GLY A 78 7.56 -2.61 -16.02
CA GLY A 78 6.59 -1.80 -15.27
C GLY A 78 7.23 -0.72 -14.40
N LEU A 79 8.33 -1.02 -13.70
CA LEU A 79 9.03 -0.05 -12.86
C LEU A 79 9.78 1.02 -13.67
N THR A 80 10.31 0.68 -14.85
CA THR A 80 11.03 1.64 -15.71
C THR A 80 10.10 2.75 -16.22
N GLU A 81 8.83 2.42 -16.40
CA GLU A 81 7.81 3.36 -16.89
C GLU A 81 7.28 4.31 -15.81
N ILE A 82 7.75 4.21 -14.55
CA ILE A 82 7.30 5.05 -13.44
C ILE A 82 8.28 6.21 -13.25
N ASP A 83 7.80 7.45 -13.41
CA ASP A 83 8.63 8.65 -13.34
C ASP A 83 9.23 8.88 -11.95
N TYR A 84 8.45 8.63 -10.89
CA TYR A 84 8.91 8.80 -9.51
C TYR A 84 8.49 7.63 -8.64
N ILE A 85 9.48 6.93 -8.09
CA ILE A 85 9.26 5.76 -7.24
C ILE A 85 9.63 6.12 -5.81
N SER A 86 8.73 5.89 -4.87
CA SER A 86 9.04 5.76 -3.45
C SER A 86 8.42 4.48 -2.89
N VAL A 87 9.08 3.92 -1.88
CA VAL A 87 8.74 2.60 -1.30
C VAL A 87 8.63 2.68 0.22
N ARG A 88 7.90 1.75 0.83
CA ARG A 88 7.63 1.77 2.29
C ARG A 88 8.75 1.21 3.16
N VAL A 89 9.55 0.30 2.60
CA VAL A 89 10.54 -0.49 3.35
C VAL A 89 11.79 -0.72 2.49
N GLU A 90 12.93 -0.91 3.16
CA GLU A 90 14.24 -1.11 2.54
C GLU A 90 14.26 -2.28 1.53
N ALA A 91 13.53 -3.36 1.79
CA ALA A 91 13.43 -4.49 0.87
C ALA A 91 12.88 -4.07 -0.51
N GLY A 92 11.92 -3.15 -0.55
CA GLY A 92 11.40 -2.59 -1.80
C GLY A 92 12.42 -1.73 -2.53
N ASN A 93 13.22 -0.95 -1.79
CA ASN A 93 14.31 -0.16 -2.37
C ASN A 93 15.30 -1.09 -3.07
N LYS A 94 15.71 -2.17 -2.39
CA LYS A 94 16.64 -3.15 -2.93
C LYS A 94 16.11 -3.79 -4.22
N ILE A 95 14.83 -4.17 -4.26
CA ILE A 95 14.21 -4.75 -5.47
C ILE A 95 14.27 -3.77 -6.64
N VAL A 96 13.88 -2.50 -6.44
CA VAL A 96 13.91 -1.48 -7.49
C VAL A 96 15.35 -1.25 -7.98
N LYS A 97 16.30 -1.14 -7.05
CA LYS A 97 17.72 -0.95 -7.36
C LYS A 97 18.30 -2.12 -8.16
N ASP A 98 18.00 -3.35 -7.77
CA ASP A 98 18.51 -4.53 -8.45
C ASP A 98 17.91 -4.72 -9.85
N LEU A 99 16.64 -4.32 -10.06
CA LEU A 99 15.94 -4.53 -11.33
C LEU A 99 16.23 -3.44 -12.37
N ILE A 100 16.24 -2.16 -11.95
CA ILE A 100 16.33 -1.01 -12.86
C ILE A 100 17.44 -0.01 -12.49
N GLY A 101 18.26 -0.29 -11.47
CA GLY A 101 19.40 0.57 -11.09
C GLY A 101 19.03 1.86 -10.36
N VAL A 102 17.74 2.07 -10.05
CA VAL A 102 17.24 3.26 -9.37
C VAL A 102 17.21 3.05 -7.86
N ASN A 103 17.61 4.06 -7.09
CA ASN A 103 17.59 4.03 -5.63
C ASN A 103 16.42 4.89 -5.08
N PRO A 104 15.19 4.35 -4.96
CA PRO A 104 14.03 5.14 -4.53
C PRO A 104 14.10 5.47 -3.03
N PRO A 105 13.63 6.64 -2.59
CA PRO A 105 13.51 6.92 -1.16
C PRO A 105 12.58 5.93 -0.46
N VAL A 106 12.97 5.54 0.75
CA VAL A 106 12.11 4.81 1.69
C VAL A 106 11.36 5.83 2.53
N VAL A 107 10.04 5.82 2.46
CA VAL A 107 9.17 6.81 3.10
C VAL A 107 8.14 6.14 4.02
N LEU A 108 7.54 6.93 4.92
CA LEU A 108 6.48 6.44 5.79
C LEU A 108 5.21 6.11 5.02
N ASP A 109 4.46 5.14 5.53
CA ASP A 109 3.08 4.90 5.11
C ASP A 109 2.25 6.19 5.23
N PRO A 110 1.37 6.51 4.26
CA PRO A 110 0.55 7.71 4.30
C PRO A 110 -0.34 7.82 5.55
N THR A 111 -0.73 6.69 6.17
CA THR A 111 -1.47 6.71 7.44
C THR A 111 -0.65 7.31 8.59
N MET A 112 0.67 7.27 8.49
CA MET A 112 1.60 7.82 9.49
C MET A 112 1.96 9.29 9.23
N LEU A 113 1.49 9.89 8.14
CA LEU A 113 1.73 11.32 7.85
C LEU A 113 0.83 12.25 8.67
N LEU A 114 -0.33 11.75 9.11
CA LEU A 114 -1.26 12.55 9.89
C LEU A 114 -0.76 12.78 11.31
N THR A 115 -0.88 14.02 11.76
CA THR A 115 -0.63 14.40 13.14
C THR A 115 -1.68 13.82 14.08
N VAL A 116 -1.35 13.75 15.37
CA VAL A 116 -2.29 13.33 16.42
C VAL A 116 -3.58 14.16 16.40
N ASN A 117 -3.49 15.47 16.08
CA ASN A 117 -4.66 16.33 16.05
C ASN A 117 -5.57 16.03 14.85
N GLU A 118 -5.01 15.74 13.68
CA GLU A 118 -5.77 15.32 12.51
C GLU A 118 -6.46 13.97 12.76
N TRP A 119 -5.75 13.01 13.36
CA TRP A 119 -6.34 11.74 13.80
C TRP A 119 -7.48 11.93 14.81
N LYS A 120 -7.34 12.85 15.77
CA LYS A 120 -8.41 13.19 16.71
C LYS A 120 -9.64 13.75 15.99
N ILE A 121 -9.47 14.56 14.95
CA ILE A 121 -10.58 15.08 14.16
C ILE A 121 -11.31 13.94 13.43
N LEU A 122 -10.56 13.03 12.79
CA LEU A 122 -11.13 11.88 12.07
C LEU A 122 -11.90 10.93 12.99
N THR A 123 -11.45 10.77 14.23
CA THR A 123 -12.03 9.82 15.20
C THR A 123 -13.19 10.38 16.01
N LYS A 124 -13.49 11.69 15.92
CA LYS A 124 -14.58 12.34 16.69
C LYS A 124 -15.95 11.68 16.50
N ASN A 125 -16.24 11.20 15.29
CA ASN A 125 -17.53 10.58 14.94
C ASN A 125 -17.47 9.04 14.96
N SER A 126 -16.46 8.46 15.61
CA SER A 126 -16.37 7.01 15.78
C SER A 126 -17.62 6.50 16.48
N ALA A 127 -18.33 5.53 15.89
CA ALA A 127 -19.46 4.86 16.54
C ALA A 127 -19.01 4.02 17.76
N LEU A 128 -17.71 3.74 17.88
CA LEU A 128 -17.14 2.96 18.97
C LEU A 128 -16.81 3.88 20.16
N HIS A 129 -17.71 3.90 21.15
CA HIS A 129 -17.53 4.60 22.41
C HIS A 129 -17.45 3.61 23.58
N ILE A 130 -16.23 3.15 23.91
CA ILE A 130 -16.00 2.21 25.01
C ILE A 130 -15.95 2.99 26.33
N GLN A 131 -16.98 2.82 27.17
CA GLN A 131 -17.12 3.51 28.46
C GLN A 131 -16.45 2.77 29.63
N GLN A 132 -16.08 1.51 29.42
CA GLN A 132 -15.45 0.66 30.44
C GLN A 132 -13.94 0.55 30.21
N ASN A 133 -13.17 0.17 31.25
CA ASN A 133 -11.75 -0.10 31.10
C ASN A 133 -11.53 -1.21 30.06
N TYR A 134 -10.61 -0.98 29.12
CA TYR A 134 -10.27 -1.93 28.07
C TYR A 134 -8.76 -1.98 27.83
N VAL A 135 -8.31 -3.07 27.22
CA VAL A 135 -6.96 -3.21 26.67
C VAL A 135 -7.10 -3.41 25.18
N VAL A 136 -6.45 -2.57 24.37
CA VAL A 136 -6.33 -2.79 22.93
C VAL A 136 -5.24 -3.81 22.70
N THR A 137 -5.57 -4.86 21.95
CA THR A 137 -4.60 -5.87 21.51
C THR A 137 -4.55 -5.86 19.99
N TYR A 138 -3.33 -5.87 19.45
CA TYR A 138 -3.08 -5.90 18.02
C TYR A 138 -1.98 -6.93 17.77
N PHE A 139 -2.27 -7.92 16.92
CA PHE A 139 -1.40 -9.05 16.66
C PHE A 139 -1.02 -9.13 15.19
N LEU A 140 0.25 -9.41 14.94
CA LEU A 140 0.73 -9.83 13.63
C LEU A 140 0.75 -11.36 13.63
N GLY A 141 -0.34 -11.98 13.17
CA GLY A 141 -0.55 -13.43 13.19
C GLY A 141 -1.56 -13.89 14.24
N ASP A 142 -1.56 -15.20 14.51
CA ASP A 142 -2.59 -15.83 15.36
C ASP A 142 -2.41 -15.52 16.85
N MET A 143 -3.53 -15.45 17.56
CA MET A 143 -3.54 -15.36 19.01
C MET A 143 -3.14 -16.72 19.61
N THR A 144 -2.02 -16.74 20.32
CA THR A 144 -1.55 -17.94 21.02
C THR A 144 -2.02 -17.98 22.49
N SER A 145 -1.97 -19.15 23.10
CA SER A 145 -2.23 -19.33 24.54
C SER A 145 -1.24 -18.54 25.40
N GLU A 146 0.02 -18.41 24.97
CA GLU A 146 1.02 -17.58 25.64
C GLU A 146 0.66 -16.09 25.62
N TYR A 147 0.25 -15.56 24.46
CA TYR A 147 -0.21 -14.18 24.35
C TYR A 147 -1.41 -13.92 25.26
N LEU A 148 -2.38 -14.84 25.28
CA LEU A 148 -3.55 -14.72 26.16
C LEU A 148 -3.16 -14.75 27.64
N SER A 149 -2.24 -15.62 28.04
CA SER A 149 -1.72 -15.70 29.40
C SER A 149 -1.03 -14.39 29.80
N TYR A 150 -0.18 -13.86 28.93
CA TYR A 150 0.49 -12.58 29.12
C TYR A 150 -0.52 -11.44 29.30
N ILE A 151 -1.50 -11.32 28.40
CA ILE A 151 -2.54 -10.27 28.46
C ILE A 151 -3.32 -10.36 29.77
N LYS A 152 -3.75 -11.56 30.18
CA LYS A 152 -4.43 -11.78 31.47
C LYS A 152 -3.56 -11.36 32.65
N SER A 153 -2.26 -11.69 32.61
CA SER A 153 -1.33 -11.30 33.67
C SER A 153 -1.09 -9.79 33.73
N TYR A 154 -1.02 -9.12 32.57
CA TYR A 154 -0.84 -7.68 32.44
C TYR A 154 -2.05 -6.92 33.01
N VAL A 155 -3.26 -7.36 32.65
CA VAL A 155 -4.51 -6.78 33.15
C VAL A 155 -4.60 -6.87 34.68
N ARG A 156 -4.28 -8.04 35.26
CA ARG A 156 -4.29 -8.25 36.73
C ARG A 156 -3.29 -7.40 37.51
N LYS A 157 -2.25 -6.87 36.88
CA LYS A 157 -1.26 -5.99 37.54
C LYS A 157 -1.62 -4.50 37.47
N LYS A 158 -2.53 -4.13 36.57
CA LYS A 158 -2.89 -2.74 36.26
C LYS A 158 -4.25 -2.33 36.83
N ILE A 159 -5.06 -3.31 37.25
CA ILE A 159 -6.31 -3.18 38.01
C ILE A 159 -6.03 -3.64 39.43
#